data_AF-X1TGJ0-F1
#
_entry.id   AF-X1TGJ0-F1
#
_cell.length_a   1.000
_cell.length_b   1.000
_cell.length_c   1.000
_cell.angle_alpha   90.00
_cell.angle_beta   90.00
_cell.angle_gamma   90.00
#
_symmetry.space_group_name_H-M   'P 1'
#
loop_
_entity.id
_entity.type
_entity.pdbx_description
1 polymer ?
#
loop_
_entity_poly.entity_id
_entity_poly.type
_entity_poly.pdbx_seq_one_letter_code
_entity_poly.pdbx_strand_id
1 'polypeptide(L)'
;GLTGKVVAFGGRSIIDAEPKYLNSPDTPVYSKGKILYGLNFSKESIRDTGEVIIVEGYTDFVSLYQAGITNIAASLGTSLTSDQVSQTLRFAPKIIINYDGDSAGKVATSRGISLYFEKASEPEILILPENLDPDSFLRKYGADKYITHLKKGGMPLIKFLIKLFAPENGIKSVEEKINIATKIIEIILINPNTIRGSEYLKQVSEYLALDEQIVRNSIRVKQSRKESAKKSEEKVTFLLAEKRLLQILLEDKHIASYVFPEMKEEHFQGLKTEPIFAALTECSKKGKEPDFNELRQKIDPSLQSSLAKVVLLEKEQAATVEEAFECLNALKQFSLENRK
;
A
#
# COMPACT_ATOMS: atom_id res chain seq x y z
N GLY A 1 -1.26 -24.61 1.91
CA GLY A 1 -0.42 -23.80 2.82
C GLY A 1 0.98 -24.40 2.93
N LEU A 2 1.93 -23.70 3.55
CA LEU A 2 3.36 -24.10 3.59
C LEU A 2 3.62 -25.48 4.24
N THR A 3 2.71 -25.90 5.15
CA THR A 3 2.73 -27.20 5.85
C THR A 3 2.14 -28.35 5.03
N GLY A 4 1.71 -28.11 3.78
CA GLY A 4 1.02 -29.09 2.95
C GLY A 4 -0.48 -29.21 3.21
N LYS A 5 -1.01 -28.60 4.28
CA LYS A 5 -2.46 -28.53 4.52
C LYS A 5 -3.16 -27.74 3.42
N VAL A 6 -4.27 -28.28 2.91
CA VAL A 6 -5.16 -27.58 1.97
C VAL A 6 -5.87 -26.45 2.71
N VAL A 7 -5.89 -25.26 2.11
CA VAL A 7 -6.47 -24.04 2.72
C VAL A 7 -7.40 -23.28 1.78
N ALA A 8 -7.29 -23.51 0.47
CA ALA A 8 -8.08 -22.90 -0.58
C ALA A 8 -7.93 -23.69 -1.88
N PHE A 9 -8.81 -23.42 -2.83
CA PHE A 9 -8.80 -23.97 -4.18
C PHE A 9 -8.79 -22.85 -5.23
N GLY A 10 -8.14 -23.12 -6.35
CA GLY A 10 -8.31 -22.42 -7.61
C GLY A 10 -8.98 -23.34 -8.62
N GLY A 11 -9.94 -22.83 -9.37
CA GLY A 11 -10.67 -23.55 -10.40
C GLY A 11 -10.56 -22.86 -11.75
N ARG A 12 -10.31 -23.65 -12.80
CA ARG A 12 -10.35 -23.21 -14.19
C ARG A 12 -11.59 -23.79 -14.85
N SER A 13 -12.38 -22.97 -15.53
CA SER A 13 -13.51 -23.48 -16.30
C SER A 13 -13.05 -24.38 -17.45
N ILE A 14 -13.72 -25.52 -17.63
CA ILE A 14 -13.53 -26.45 -18.76
C ILE A 14 -14.51 -26.18 -19.90
N ILE A 15 -15.49 -25.32 -19.65
CA ILE A 15 -16.43 -24.77 -20.63
C ILE A 15 -16.16 -23.28 -20.82
N ASP A 16 -16.67 -22.68 -21.88
CA ASP A 16 -16.49 -21.24 -22.16
C ASP A 16 -17.42 -20.39 -21.26
N ALA A 17 -17.12 -20.39 -19.95
CA ALA A 17 -17.87 -19.70 -18.91
C ALA A 17 -16.98 -18.72 -18.15
N GLU A 18 -17.56 -17.58 -17.76
CA GLU A 18 -16.89 -16.52 -17.01
C GLU A 18 -17.20 -16.60 -15.50
N PRO A 19 -16.20 -16.39 -14.61
CA PRO A 19 -14.79 -16.12 -14.95
C PRO A 19 -14.05 -17.40 -15.37
N LYS A 20 -13.16 -17.29 -16.37
CA LYS A 20 -12.30 -18.41 -16.81
C LYS A 20 -11.50 -19.05 -15.67
N TYR A 21 -11.11 -18.24 -14.69
CA TYR A 21 -10.40 -18.65 -13.48
C TYR A 21 -11.10 -18.08 -12.23
N LEU A 22 -11.36 -18.95 -11.26
CA LEU A 22 -11.95 -18.58 -9.97
C LEU A 22 -11.04 -19.02 -8.83
N ASN A 23 -10.79 -18.13 -7.88
CA ASN A 23 -10.07 -18.44 -6.66
C ASN A 23 -11.03 -18.44 -5.49
N SER A 24 -10.77 -19.28 -4.48
CA SER A 24 -11.47 -19.19 -3.20
C SER A 24 -11.35 -17.76 -2.62
N PRO A 25 -12.41 -17.22 -2.00
CA PRO A 25 -12.33 -15.95 -1.27
C PRO A 25 -11.41 -16.07 -0.04
N ASP A 26 -11.05 -14.95 0.56
CA ASP A 26 -10.31 -14.94 1.83
C ASP A 26 -11.14 -15.63 2.94
N THR A 27 -10.46 -16.40 3.79
CA THR A 27 -11.02 -17.13 4.92
C THR A 27 -10.09 -16.99 6.14
N PRO A 28 -10.52 -17.37 7.36
CA PRO A 28 -9.63 -17.37 8.53
C PRO A 28 -8.34 -18.18 8.36
N VAL A 29 -8.33 -19.15 7.44
CA VAL A 29 -7.17 -20.03 7.17
C VAL A 29 -6.48 -19.75 5.83
N TYR A 30 -7.01 -18.84 5.02
CA TYR A 30 -6.48 -18.48 3.71
C TYR A 30 -6.59 -16.97 3.48
N SER A 31 -5.44 -16.33 3.32
CA SER A 31 -5.38 -14.96 2.84
C SER A 31 -4.55 -14.93 1.56
N LYS A 32 -5.17 -14.51 0.47
CA LYS A 32 -4.54 -14.44 -0.86
C LYS A 32 -3.26 -13.61 -0.82
N GLY A 33 -3.30 -12.49 -0.10
CA GLY A 33 -2.16 -11.60 0.07
C GLY A 33 -1.03 -12.14 0.96
N LYS A 34 -1.14 -13.35 1.54
CA LYS A 34 -0.10 -13.92 2.43
C LYS A 34 0.45 -15.26 1.94
N ILE A 35 -0.17 -15.86 0.94
CA ILE A 35 0.14 -17.20 0.48
C ILE A 35 0.57 -17.12 -0.98
N LEU A 36 1.68 -17.78 -1.29
CA LEU A 36 2.07 -18.08 -2.65
C LEU A 36 1.71 -19.53 -2.97
N TYR A 37 1.05 -19.73 -4.11
CA TYR A 37 0.75 -21.06 -4.60
C TYR A 37 2.03 -21.80 -4.97
N GLY A 38 2.04 -23.10 -4.67
CA GLY A 38 3.14 -23.99 -5.02
C GLY A 38 4.38 -23.89 -4.13
N LEU A 39 4.48 -22.89 -3.25
CA LEU A 39 5.64 -22.70 -2.38
C LEU A 39 5.93 -23.91 -1.48
N ASN A 40 4.90 -24.65 -1.05
CA ASN A 40 5.06 -25.88 -0.29
C ASN A 40 5.78 -27.00 -1.07
N PHE A 41 5.66 -27.03 -2.39
CA PHE A 41 6.33 -27.98 -3.27
C PHE A 41 7.72 -27.50 -3.70
N SER A 42 7.92 -26.18 -3.75
CA SER A 42 9.14 -25.57 -4.31
C SER A 42 10.16 -25.11 -3.26
N LYS A 43 9.79 -24.99 -1.98
CA LYS A 43 10.63 -24.36 -0.94
C LYS A 43 12.04 -24.95 -0.79
N GLU A 44 12.22 -26.25 -1.05
CA GLU A 44 13.52 -26.91 -0.98
C GLU A 44 14.35 -26.53 -2.20
N SER A 45 13.79 -26.70 -3.41
CA SER A 45 14.44 -26.27 -4.64
C SER A 45 14.81 -24.78 -4.64
N ILE A 46 13.93 -23.90 -4.12
CA ILE A 46 14.20 -22.46 -3.96
C ILE A 46 15.40 -22.23 -3.04
N ARG A 47 15.51 -22.98 -1.94
CA ARG A 47 16.63 -22.87 -1.00
C ARG A 47 17.93 -23.33 -1.65
N ASP A 48 17.88 -24.45 -2.38
CA ASP A 48 19.05 -25.06 -2.99
C ASP A 48 19.60 -24.22 -4.14
N THR A 49 18.73 -23.59 -4.94
CA THR A 49 19.15 -22.69 -6.02
C THR A 49 19.51 -21.29 -5.52
N GLY A 50 19.00 -20.89 -4.35
CA GLY A 50 19.13 -19.52 -3.83
C GLY A 50 18.31 -18.49 -4.61
N GLU A 51 17.39 -18.92 -5.47
CA GLU A 51 16.54 -18.04 -6.25
C GLU A 51 15.11 -18.58 -6.41
N VAL A 52 14.12 -17.69 -6.36
CA VAL A 52 12.71 -18.01 -6.64
C VAL A 52 12.22 -17.30 -7.90
N ILE A 53 11.46 -18.01 -8.74
CA ILE A 53 10.75 -17.46 -9.89
C ILE A 53 9.27 -17.28 -9.48
N ILE A 54 8.76 -16.06 -9.55
CA ILE A 54 7.37 -15.74 -9.23
C ILE A 54 6.61 -15.52 -10.53
N VAL A 55 5.56 -16.32 -10.74
CA VAL A 55 4.63 -16.24 -11.86
C VAL A 55 3.24 -15.80 -11.38
N GLU A 56 2.36 -15.43 -12.31
CA GLU A 56 1.06 -14.86 -11.95
C GLU A 56 0.02 -15.92 -11.57
N GLY A 57 -0.11 -16.97 -12.39
CA GLY A 57 -1.15 -17.98 -12.24
C GLY A 57 -0.65 -19.35 -11.76
N TYR A 58 -1.59 -20.17 -11.28
CA TYR A 58 -1.32 -21.58 -10.99
C TYR A 58 -1.08 -22.41 -12.25
N THR A 59 -1.61 -22.00 -13.41
CA THR A 59 -1.33 -22.66 -14.70
C THR A 59 0.16 -22.55 -15.05
N ASP A 60 0.73 -21.34 -14.99
CA ASP A 60 2.16 -21.11 -15.24
C ASP A 60 3.03 -21.92 -14.28
N PHE A 61 2.65 -21.93 -13.00
CA PHE A 61 3.33 -22.75 -12.00
C PHE A 61 3.35 -24.22 -12.42
N VAL A 62 2.19 -24.80 -12.73
CA VAL A 62 2.08 -26.23 -13.06
C VAL A 62 2.85 -26.56 -14.32
N SER A 63 2.74 -25.74 -15.38
CA SER A 63 3.45 -25.95 -16.64
C SER A 63 4.97 -25.92 -16.45
N LEU A 64 5.49 -24.95 -15.71
CA LEU A 64 6.93 -24.86 -15.44
C LEU A 64 7.42 -25.96 -14.50
N TYR A 65 6.65 -26.29 -13.47
CA TYR A 65 6.99 -27.35 -12.53
C TYR A 65 7.05 -28.72 -13.22
N GLN A 66 6.07 -29.01 -14.10
CA GLN A 66 6.05 -30.24 -14.90
C GLN A 66 7.22 -30.30 -15.90
N ALA A 67 7.69 -29.15 -16.38
CA ALA A 67 8.86 -29.03 -17.24
C ALA A 67 10.20 -29.16 -16.48
N GLY A 68 10.18 -29.40 -15.17
CA GLY A 68 11.38 -29.59 -14.33
C GLY A 68 11.98 -28.31 -13.77
N ILE A 69 11.34 -27.15 -13.96
CA ILE A 69 11.73 -25.91 -13.29
C ILE A 69 10.99 -25.86 -11.95
N THR A 70 11.69 -26.16 -10.85
CA THR A 70 11.03 -26.42 -9.57
C THR A 70 11.16 -25.30 -8.54
N ASN A 71 11.97 -24.26 -8.81
CA ASN A 71 12.18 -23.13 -7.91
C ASN A 71 11.17 -21.99 -8.12
N ILE A 72 9.87 -22.32 -8.14
CA ILE A 72 8.80 -21.42 -8.59
C ILE A 72 7.76 -21.19 -7.51
N ALA A 73 7.07 -20.05 -7.53
CA ALA A 73 5.86 -19.78 -6.75
C ALA A 73 4.89 -18.92 -7.58
N ALA A 74 3.59 -18.92 -7.25
CA ALA A 74 2.60 -18.07 -7.96
C ALA A 74 1.79 -17.16 -7.03
N SER A 75 1.53 -15.93 -7.49
CA SER A 75 0.80 -14.89 -6.74
C SER A 75 -0.72 -14.97 -6.86
N LEU A 76 -1.25 -15.87 -7.71
CA LEU A 76 -2.68 -16.14 -7.91
C LEU A 76 -3.50 -14.95 -8.46
N GLY A 77 -2.90 -14.09 -9.29
CA GLY A 77 -3.59 -12.93 -9.86
C GLY A 77 -3.87 -11.84 -8.82
N THR A 78 -2.90 -11.58 -7.94
CA THR A 78 -2.82 -10.34 -7.14
C THR A 78 -1.48 -9.68 -7.40
N SER A 79 -1.43 -8.35 -7.30
CA SER A 79 -0.15 -7.67 -7.14
C SER A 79 0.60 -8.28 -5.95
N LEU A 80 1.90 -8.54 -6.13
CA LEU A 80 2.70 -9.18 -5.09
C LEU A 80 2.68 -8.32 -3.82
N THR A 81 2.55 -8.93 -2.65
CA THR A 81 2.43 -8.22 -1.36
C THR A 81 3.72 -8.26 -0.54
N SER A 82 3.83 -7.39 0.47
CA SER A 82 4.97 -7.34 1.39
C SER A 82 5.16 -8.67 2.12
N ASP A 83 4.06 -9.31 2.51
CA ASP A 83 4.05 -10.60 3.18
C ASP A 83 4.55 -11.72 2.27
N GLN A 84 4.11 -11.74 1.00
CA GLN A 84 4.57 -12.73 0.02
C GLN A 84 6.07 -12.55 -0.29
N VAL A 85 6.53 -11.31 -0.49
CA VAL A 85 7.97 -11.02 -0.65
C VAL A 85 8.75 -11.49 0.57
N SER A 86 8.33 -11.10 1.77
CA SER A 86 8.97 -11.51 3.02
C SER A 86 8.94 -13.03 3.24
N GLN A 87 7.94 -13.72 2.71
CA GLN A 87 7.88 -15.18 2.76
C GLN A 87 8.95 -15.79 1.85
N THR A 88 9.10 -15.29 0.62
CA THR A 88 10.12 -15.79 -0.32
C THR A 88 11.54 -15.54 0.14
N LEU A 89 11.82 -14.36 0.70
CA LEU A 89 13.16 -13.97 1.18
C LEU A 89 13.68 -14.84 2.33
N ARG A 90 12.81 -15.62 3.00
CA ARG A 90 13.22 -16.62 4.00
C ARG A 90 13.88 -17.85 3.38
N PHE A 91 13.64 -18.10 2.09
CA PHE A 91 14.14 -19.28 1.38
C PHE A 91 15.25 -18.92 0.40
N ALA A 92 15.13 -17.80 -0.29
CA ALA A 92 16.10 -17.37 -1.30
C ALA A 92 16.30 -15.85 -1.27
N PRO A 93 17.56 -15.36 -1.38
CA PRO A 93 17.83 -13.93 -1.48
C PRO A 93 17.47 -13.34 -2.86
N LYS A 94 17.43 -14.15 -3.92
CA LYS A 94 17.17 -13.68 -5.28
C LYS A 94 15.72 -13.96 -5.69
N ILE A 95 15.06 -12.95 -6.25
CA ILE A 95 13.69 -13.03 -6.75
C ILE A 95 13.69 -12.67 -8.24
N ILE A 96 13.09 -13.53 -9.06
CA ILE A 96 12.84 -13.30 -10.48
C ILE A 96 11.32 -13.20 -10.67
N ILE A 97 10.84 -12.11 -11.24
CA ILE A 97 9.43 -11.95 -11.60
C ILE A 97 9.25 -12.28 -13.08
N ASN A 98 8.40 -13.24 -13.39
CA ASN A 98 8.05 -13.63 -14.75
C ASN A 98 6.52 -13.62 -14.91
N TYR A 99 5.98 -12.41 -15.00
CA TYR A 99 4.56 -12.17 -15.27
C TYR A 99 4.30 -12.00 -16.77
N ASP A 100 3.03 -11.97 -17.12
CA ASP A 100 2.58 -11.78 -18.50
C ASP A 100 3.15 -10.48 -19.09
N GLY A 101 3.54 -10.53 -20.36
CA GLY A 101 4.18 -9.40 -21.04
C GLY A 101 3.22 -8.25 -21.39
N ASP A 102 1.95 -8.35 -21.01
CA ASP A 102 0.90 -7.37 -21.29
C ASP A 102 0.99 -6.13 -20.38
N SER A 103 0.08 -5.18 -20.59
CA SER A 103 0.02 -3.96 -19.78
C SER A 103 -0.41 -4.25 -18.33
N ALA A 104 -1.20 -5.29 -18.08
CA ALA A 104 -1.69 -5.65 -16.76
C ALA A 104 -0.56 -6.27 -15.89
N GLY A 105 0.22 -7.20 -16.41
CA GLY A 105 1.39 -7.80 -15.75
C GLY A 105 2.48 -6.76 -15.45
N LYS A 106 2.65 -5.78 -16.33
CA LYS A 106 3.55 -4.62 -16.10
C LYS A 106 3.06 -3.70 -14.98
N VAL A 107 1.76 -3.44 -14.89
CA VAL A 107 1.15 -2.66 -13.79
C VAL A 107 1.13 -3.44 -12.48
N ALA A 108 0.90 -4.75 -12.52
CA ALA A 108 0.97 -5.61 -11.34
C ALA A 108 2.39 -5.66 -10.77
N THR A 109 3.40 -5.70 -11.67
CA THR A 109 4.80 -5.52 -11.30
C THR A 109 4.98 -4.15 -10.66
N SER A 110 4.52 -3.05 -11.27
CA SER A 110 4.71 -1.68 -10.77
C SER A 110 4.10 -1.40 -9.40
N ARG A 111 2.92 -1.96 -9.10
CA ARG A 111 2.27 -1.84 -7.78
C ARG A 111 3.03 -2.55 -6.66
N GLY A 112 3.78 -3.61 -6.98
CA GLY A 112 4.62 -4.32 -6.01
C GLY A 112 6.00 -3.71 -5.79
N ILE A 113 6.41 -2.74 -6.60
CA ILE A 113 7.78 -2.21 -6.63
C ILE A 113 8.20 -1.57 -5.30
N SER A 114 7.31 -0.80 -4.70
CA SER A 114 7.51 -0.18 -3.38
C SER A 114 7.90 -1.19 -2.30
N LEU A 115 7.37 -2.41 -2.38
CA LEU A 115 7.57 -3.46 -1.39
C LEU A 115 8.96 -4.07 -1.45
N TYR A 116 9.50 -4.26 -2.66
CA TYR A 116 10.86 -4.75 -2.81
C TYR A 116 11.87 -3.73 -2.29
N PHE A 117 11.64 -2.44 -2.54
CA PHE A 117 12.43 -1.35 -1.97
C PHE A 117 12.35 -1.31 -0.43
N GLU A 118 11.17 -1.56 0.16
CA GLU A 118 11.01 -1.66 1.62
C GLU A 118 11.80 -2.85 2.20
N LYS A 119 11.76 -4.01 1.55
CA LYS A 119 12.43 -5.24 2.00
C LYS A 119 13.88 -5.36 1.54
N ALA A 120 14.42 -4.31 0.93
CA ALA A 120 15.82 -4.27 0.54
C ALA A 120 16.22 -5.39 -0.46
N SER A 121 15.24 -5.91 -1.19
CA SER A 121 15.41 -6.91 -2.24
C SER A 121 15.27 -6.20 -3.58
N GLU A 122 16.13 -6.51 -4.55
CA GLU A 122 15.99 -6.03 -5.92
C GLU A 122 15.62 -7.21 -6.81
N PRO A 123 14.34 -7.36 -7.21
CA PRO A 123 13.95 -8.42 -8.12
C PRO A 123 14.50 -8.16 -9.53
N GLU A 124 14.80 -9.24 -10.23
CA GLU A 124 14.99 -9.23 -11.67
C GLU A 124 13.66 -9.48 -12.39
N ILE A 125 13.44 -8.80 -13.52
CA ILE A 125 12.22 -8.95 -14.32
C ILE A 125 12.53 -9.76 -15.58
N LEU A 126 12.03 -11.00 -15.64
CA LEU A 126 12.15 -11.85 -16.81
C LEU A 126 11.02 -11.55 -17.80
N ILE A 127 11.37 -10.92 -18.92
CA ILE A 127 10.45 -10.70 -20.03
C ILE A 127 10.71 -11.75 -21.09
N LEU A 128 9.70 -12.56 -21.39
CA LEU A 128 9.79 -13.57 -22.43
C LEU A 128 9.55 -12.95 -23.83
N PRO A 129 10.19 -13.50 -24.87
CA PRO A 129 9.95 -13.13 -26.27
C PRO A 129 8.47 -13.11 -26.63
N GLU A 130 8.11 -12.22 -27.56
CA GLU A 130 6.72 -12.05 -28.05
C GLU A 130 5.69 -11.70 -26.96
N ASN A 131 6.16 -11.26 -25.78
CA ASN A 131 5.31 -10.99 -24.62
C ASN A 131 4.47 -12.21 -24.17
N LEU A 132 4.96 -13.43 -24.43
CA LEU A 132 4.28 -14.66 -24.02
C LEU A 132 4.27 -14.82 -22.50
N ASP A 133 3.19 -15.41 -21.99
CA ASP A 133 3.15 -15.96 -20.63
C ASP A 133 4.07 -17.20 -20.51
N PRO A 134 4.48 -17.60 -19.29
CA PRO A 134 5.39 -18.72 -19.11
C PRO A 134 4.86 -20.05 -19.66
N ASP A 135 3.56 -20.33 -19.49
CA ASP A 135 2.90 -21.54 -20.00
C ASP A 135 2.97 -21.64 -21.54
N SER A 136 2.59 -20.57 -22.25
CA SER A 136 2.60 -20.47 -23.71
C SER A 136 4.02 -20.44 -24.26
N PHE A 137 4.95 -19.77 -23.58
CA PHE A 137 6.37 -19.83 -23.95
C PHE A 137 6.90 -21.25 -23.88
N LEU A 138 6.62 -21.98 -22.79
CA LEU A 138 7.03 -23.38 -22.66
C LEU A 138 6.42 -24.27 -23.74
N ARG A 139 5.12 -24.13 -24.02
CA ARG A 139 4.46 -24.89 -25.09
C ARG A 139 5.11 -24.65 -26.46
N LYS A 140 5.52 -23.41 -26.73
CA LYS A 140 6.08 -23.01 -28.03
C LYS A 140 7.57 -23.35 -28.18
N TYR A 141 8.36 -23.17 -27.13
CA TYR A 141 9.81 -23.18 -27.19
C TYR A 141 10.49 -24.25 -26.34
N GLY A 142 9.78 -24.86 -25.40
CA GLY A 142 10.28 -25.91 -24.52
C GLY A 142 11.11 -25.40 -23.32
N ALA A 143 11.35 -26.32 -22.38
CA ALA A 143 12.05 -26.07 -21.12
C ALA A 143 13.47 -25.55 -21.31
N ASP A 144 14.23 -26.13 -22.23
CA ASP A 144 15.64 -25.76 -22.47
C ASP A 144 15.77 -24.29 -22.89
N LYS A 145 14.84 -23.80 -23.71
CA LYS A 145 14.81 -22.39 -24.14
C LYS A 145 14.43 -21.47 -22.99
N TYR A 146 13.54 -21.90 -22.10
CA TYR A 146 13.18 -21.13 -20.90
C TYR A 146 14.37 -21.03 -19.94
N ILE A 147 15.05 -22.13 -19.65
CA ILE A 147 16.27 -22.17 -18.83
C ILE A 147 17.37 -21.31 -19.45
N THR A 148 17.52 -21.35 -20.77
CA THR A 148 18.48 -20.48 -21.49
C THR A 148 18.14 -19.01 -21.28
N HIS A 149 16.86 -18.62 -21.26
CA HIS A 149 16.44 -17.25 -20.96
C HIS A 149 16.70 -16.87 -19.51
N LEU A 150 16.40 -17.75 -18.55
CA LEU A 150 16.74 -17.54 -17.14
C LEU A 150 18.24 -17.29 -16.94
N LYS A 151 19.10 -18.11 -17.56
CA LYS A 151 20.56 -18.00 -17.46
C LYS A 151 21.13 -16.70 -18.04
N LYS A 152 20.44 -16.07 -19.00
CA LYS A 152 20.83 -14.75 -19.51
C LYS A 152 20.61 -13.63 -18.49
N GLY A 153 19.86 -13.92 -17.42
CA GLY A 153 19.48 -12.94 -16.39
C GLY A 153 18.23 -12.16 -16.79
N GLY A 154 17.45 -11.78 -15.78
CA GLY A 154 16.34 -10.86 -15.98
C GLY A 154 16.82 -9.42 -16.11
N MET A 155 15.90 -8.54 -16.50
CA MET A 155 16.15 -7.10 -16.54
C MET A 155 16.19 -6.53 -15.12
N PRO A 156 17.19 -5.70 -14.77
CA PRO A 156 17.19 -4.98 -13.50
C PRO A 156 15.93 -4.12 -13.33
N LEU A 157 15.46 -3.98 -12.09
CA LEU A 157 14.20 -3.30 -11.77
C LEU A 157 14.15 -1.86 -12.28
N ILE A 158 15.21 -1.09 -12.08
CA ILE A 158 15.28 0.31 -12.52
C ILE A 158 15.21 0.40 -14.05
N LYS A 159 15.91 -0.49 -14.76
CA LYS A 159 15.87 -0.56 -16.23
C LYS A 159 14.47 -0.92 -16.73
N PHE A 160 13.80 -1.85 -16.05
CA PHE A 160 12.42 -2.21 -16.35
C PHE A 160 11.47 -1.03 -16.17
N LEU A 161 11.59 -0.29 -15.06
CA LEU A 161 10.78 0.90 -14.78
C LEU A 161 10.94 1.98 -15.85
N ILE A 162 12.17 2.23 -16.31
CA ILE A 162 12.43 3.17 -17.40
C ILE A 162 11.72 2.71 -18.68
N LYS A 163 11.85 1.43 -19.03
CA LYS A 163 11.17 0.87 -20.21
C LYS A 163 9.64 0.95 -20.08
N LEU A 164 9.11 0.77 -18.87
CA LEU A 164 7.67 0.84 -18.60
C LEU A 164 7.11 2.25 -18.79
N PHE A 165 7.83 3.28 -18.33
CA PHE A 165 7.39 4.67 -18.43
C PHE A 165 7.82 5.37 -19.72
N ALA A 166 8.70 4.76 -20.50
CA ALA A 166 9.12 5.27 -21.80
C ALA A 166 7.95 5.21 -22.81
N PRO A 167 7.79 6.23 -23.67
CA PRO A 167 6.87 6.16 -24.80
C PRO A 167 7.28 5.02 -25.76
N GLU A 168 6.32 4.46 -26.50
CA GLU A 168 6.60 3.41 -27.50
C GLU A 168 7.61 3.85 -28.56
N ASN A 169 7.60 5.15 -28.90
CA ASN A 169 8.51 5.75 -29.87
C ASN A 169 9.91 6.08 -29.29
N GLY A 170 10.19 5.64 -28.08
CA GLY A 170 11.40 5.98 -27.34
C GLY A 170 11.33 7.37 -26.68
N ILE A 171 12.37 7.69 -25.91
CA ILE A 171 12.52 8.96 -25.21
C ILE A 171 13.19 9.96 -26.17
N LYS A 172 12.50 11.05 -26.51
CA LYS A 172 12.92 12.03 -27.54
C LYS A 172 13.22 13.41 -26.99
N SER A 173 12.68 13.76 -25.82
CA SER A 173 12.87 15.09 -25.21
C SER A 173 13.48 15.03 -23.81
N VAL A 174 14.04 16.17 -23.38
CA VAL A 174 14.53 16.33 -22.01
C VAL A 174 13.38 16.29 -21.01
N GLU A 175 12.23 16.89 -21.34
CA GLU A 175 11.00 16.83 -20.53
C GLU A 175 10.53 15.40 -20.29
N GLU A 176 10.58 14.52 -21.30
CA GLU A 176 10.23 13.10 -21.14
C GLU A 176 11.18 12.40 -20.17
N LYS A 177 12.50 12.64 -20.29
CA LYS A 177 13.49 12.11 -19.33
C LYS A 177 13.19 12.57 -17.91
N ILE A 178 12.91 13.85 -17.72
CA ILE A 178 12.61 14.43 -16.39
C ILE A 178 11.33 13.82 -15.82
N ASN A 179 10.30 13.64 -16.64
CA ASN A 179 9.03 13.04 -16.22
C ASN A 179 9.22 11.58 -15.79
N ILE A 180 9.95 10.78 -16.58
CA ILE A 180 10.26 9.38 -16.24
C ILE A 180 11.08 9.32 -14.96
N ALA A 181 12.18 10.09 -14.87
CA ALA A 181 13.01 10.14 -13.67
C ALA A 181 12.17 10.47 -12.44
N THR A 182 11.31 11.48 -12.53
CA THR A 182 10.42 11.91 -11.45
C THR A 182 9.51 10.78 -10.96
N LYS A 183 8.86 10.06 -11.88
CA LYS A 183 7.97 8.93 -11.53
C LYS A 183 8.73 7.81 -10.82
N ILE A 184 9.90 7.43 -11.33
CA ILE A 184 10.71 6.36 -10.75
C ILE A 184 11.25 6.77 -9.38
N ILE A 185 11.74 8.00 -9.26
CA ILE A 185 12.21 8.59 -8.02
C ILE A 185 11.11 8.56 -6.95
N GLU A 186 9.87 8.93 -7.28
CA GLU A 186 8.75 8.87 -6.34
C GLU A 186 8.48 7.45 -5.82
N ILE A 187 8.76 6.42 -6.63
CA ILE A 187 8.65 5.01 -6.22
C ILE A 187 9.84 4.59 -5.34
N ILE A 188 11.07 5.03 -5.65
CA ILE A 188 12.29 4.72 -4.88
C ILE A 188 12.31 5.47 -3.53
N LEU A 189 11.69 6.65 -3.47
CA LEU A 189 11.69 7.61 -2.34
C LEU A 189 11.00 7.13 -1.06
N ILE A 190 10.59 5.86 -0.98
CA ILE A 190 10.13 5.27 0.28
C ILE A 190 11.29 5.20 1.28
N ASN A 191 12.54 4.97 0.83
CA ASN A 191 13.75 4.93 1.67
C ASN A 191 14.99 5.59 0.99
N PRO A 192 14.95 6.90 0.69
CA PRO A 192 15.91 7.56 -0.19
C PRO A 192 17.27 7.84 0.43
N ASN A 193 17.33 7.97 1.75
CA ASN A 193 18.56 8.28 2.49
C ASN A 193 19.36 7.02 2.85
N THR A 194 19.08 5.91 2.18
CA THR A 194 19.80 4.65 2.37
C THR A 194 20.87 4.50 1.30
N ILE A 195 21.90 3.67 1.57
CA ILE A 195 22.93 3.31 0.58
C ILE A 195 22.28 2.77 -0.70
N ARG A 196 21.24 1.94 -0.57
CA ARG A 196 20.48 1.43 -1.72
C ARG A 196 19.75 2.54 -2.48
N GLY A 197 19.08 3.45 -1.78
CA GLY A 197 18.45 4.62 -2.40
C GLY A 197 19.45 5.43 -3.23
N SER A 198 20.66 5.61 -2.70
CA SER A 198 21.77 6.25 -3.41
C SER A 198 22.17 5.51 -4.70
N GLU A 199 22.29 4.18 -4.64
CA GLU A 199 22.62 3.34 -5.81
C GLU A 199 21.51 3.37 -6.87
N TYR A 200 20.24 3.31 -6.47
CA TYR A 200 19.13 3.39 -7.42
C TYR A 200 19.06 4.74 -8.12
N LEU A 201 19.34 5.83 -7.41
CA LEU A 201 19.41 7.16 -8.02
C LEU A 201 20.53 7.25 -9.05
N LYS A 202 21.70 6.67 -8.74
CA LYS A 202 22.80 6.56 -9.68
C LYS A 202 22.39 5.77 -10.93
N GLN A 203 21.75 4.61 -10.80
CA GLN A 203 21.25 3.84 -11.94
C GLN A 203 20.24 4.63 -12.80
N VAL A 204 19.30 5.36 -12.18
CA VAL A 204 18.35 6.21 -12.90
C VAL A 204 19.08 7.28 -13.71
N SER A 205 20.06 7.95 -13.10
CA SER A 205 20.91 8.96 -13.75
C SER A 205 21.70 8.37 -14.92
N GLU A 206 22.32 7.22 -14.75
CA GLU A 206 23.07 6.53 -15.80
C GLU A 206 22.18 6.14 -16.98
N TYR A 207 21.04 5.50 -16.73
CA TYR A 207 20.16 5.03 -17.80
C TYR A 207 19.45 6.16 -18.55
N LEU A 208 19.15 7.29 -17.90
CA LEU A 208 18.53 8.45 -18.54
C LEU A 208 19.56 9.47 -19.06
N ALA A 209 20.86 9.25 -18.78
CA ALA A 209 21.94 10.19 -19.04
C ALA A 209 21.64 11.59 -18.46
N LEU A 210 21.29 11.62 -17.16
CA LEU A 210 21.04 12.82 -16.38
C LEU A 210 22.15 13.01 -15.34
N ASP A 211 22.48 14.26 -15.03
CA ASP A 211 23.43 14.56 -13.95
C ASP A 211 22.85 14.13 -12.59
N GLU A 212 23.60 13.31 -11.86
CA GLU A 212 23.18 12.74 -10.58
C GLU A 212 22.97 13.79 -9.49
N GLN A 213 23.81 14.84 -9.46
CA GLN A 213 23.68 15.91 -8.47
C GLN A 213 22.40 16.71 -8.69
N ILE A 214 22.05 16.99 -9.95
CA ILE A 214 20.80 17.67 -10.31
C ILE A 214 19.59 16.81 -9.88
N VAL A 215 19.62 15.52 -10.17
CA VAL A 215 18.55 14.58 -9.78
C VAL A 215 18.38 14.56 -8.26
N ARG A 216 19.47 14.43 -7.49
CA ARG A 216 19.46 14.47 -6.02
C ARG A 216 18.93 15.78 -5.45
N ASN A 217 19.33 16.91 -6.02
CA ASN A 217 18.87 18.22 -5.58
C ASN A 217 17.36 18.39 -5.80
N SER A 218 16.83 17.89 -6.91
CA SER A 218 15.38 17.94 -7.18
C SER A 218 14.55 17.19 -6.13
N ILE A 219 15.09 16.07 -5.63
CA ILE A 219 14.50 15.27 -4.56
C ILE A 219 14.50 16.04 -3.24
N ARG A 220 15.66 16.60 -2.87
CA ARG A 220 15.83 17.34 -1.61
C ARG A 220 14.86 18.52 -1.53
N VAL A 221 14.68 19.24 -2.63
CA VAL A 221 13.71 20.36 -2.72
C VAL A 221 12.25 19.86 -2.61
N LYS A 222 11.91 18.72 -3.22
CA LYS A 222 10.59 18.11 -3.07
C LYS A 222 10.33 17.62 -1.64
N GLN A 223 11.32 17.02 -0.99
CA GLN A 223 11.22 16.56 0.40
C GLN A 223 11.11 17.72 1.37
N SER A 224 11.91 18.77 1.23
CA SER A 224 11.78 19.95 2.07
C SER A 224 10.41 20.61 1.91
N ARG A 225 9.86 20.66 0.69
CA ARG A 225 8.48 21.13 0.45
C ARG A 225 7.43 20.20 1.07
N LYS A 226 7.59 18.87 0.97
CA LYS A 226 6.71 17.90 1.63
C LYS A 226 6.81 18.00 3.16
N GLU A 227 7.99 18.18 3.74
CA GLU A 227 8.17 18.36 5.18
C GLU A 227 7.64 19.71 5.67
N SER A 228 7.77 20.79 4.87
CA SER A 228 7.13 22.06 5.16
C SER A 228 5.60 21.97 5.06
N ALA A 229 5.07 21.25 4.06
CA ALA A 229 3.64 21.00 3.91
C ALA A 229 3.08 20.07 5.02
N LYS A 230 3.84 19.04 5.39
CA LYS A 230 3.50 18.10 6.46
C LYS A 230 3.64 18.73 7.84
N LYS A 231 4.60 19.64 8.07
CA LYS A 231 4.65 20.50 9.26
C LYS A 231 3.51 21.53 9.32
N SER A 232 2.96 21.94 8.18
CA SER A 232 1.75 22.77 8.16
C SER A 232 0.45 21.95 8.35
N GLU A 233 0.43 20.66 7.97
CA GLU A 233 -0.71 19.75 8.23
C GLU A 233 -0.65 19.06 9.60
N GLU A 234 0.53 18.86 10.20
CA GLU A 234 0.72 18.29 11.55
C GLU A 234 0.58 19.33 12.66
N LYS A 235 0.42 20.62 12.35
CA LYS A 235 0.01 21.59 13.37
C LYS A 235 -1.51 21.64 13.47
N VAL A 236 -1.96 20.80 14.41
CA VAL A 236 -3.23 20.79 15.15
C VAL A 236 -4.35 19.92 14.55
N THR A 237 -4.38 18.65 14.97
CA THR A 237 -5.53 17.75 14.77
C THR A 237 -6.16 17.40 16.12
N PHE A 238 -7.48 17.20 16.12
CA PHE A 238 -8.21 16.69 17.27
C PHE A 238 -7.80 15.22 17.55
N LEU A 239 -7.76 14.82 18.82
CA LEU A 239 -7.66 13.45 19.28
C LEU A 239 -8.78 12.60 18.67
N LEU A 240 -8.56 11.29 18.59
CA LEU A 240 -9.55 10.36 18.06
C LEU A 240 -10.86 10.41 18.86
N ALA A 241 -10.75 10.43 20.20
CA ALA A 241 -11.90 10.56 21.10
C ALA A 241 -12.61 11.93 20.95
N GLU A 242 -11.87 13.02 20.71
CA GLU A 242 -12.48 14.35 20.45
C GLU A 242 -13.31 14.33 19.16
N LYS A 243 -12.74 13.77 18.08
CA LYS A 243 -13.42 13.66 16.79
C LYS A 243 -14.68 12.82 16.90
N ARG A 244 -14.57 11.65 17.53
CA ARG A 244 -15.69 10.71 17.63
C ARG A 244 -16.80 11.24 18.52
N LEU A 245 -16.48 11.84 19.66
CA LEU A 245 -17.49 12.45 20.53
C LEU A 245 -18.20 13.62 19.85
N LEU A 246 -17.47 14.51 19.16
CA LEU A 246 -18.07 15.62 18.40
C LEU A 246 -19.01 15.10 17.31
N GLN A 247 -18.63 14.04 16.61
CA GLN A 247 -19.47 13.40 15.62
C GLN A 247 -20.79 12.90 16.23
N ILE A 248 -20.70 12.12 17.31
CA ILE A 248 -21.87 11.54 17.99
C ILE A 248 -22.83 12.64 18.47
N LEU A 249 -22.30 13.69 19.09
CA LEU A 249 -23.10 14.79 19.66
C LEU A 249 -23.79 15.66 18.59
N LEU A 250 -23.21 15.77 17.39
CA LEU A 250 -23.79 16.52 16.28
C LEU A 250 -24.80 15.69 15.47
N GLU A 251 -24.67 14.36 15.47
CA GLU A 251 -25.49 13.45 14.66
C GLU A 251 -26.74 12.95 15.40
N ASP A 252 -26.60 12.52 16.67
CA ASP A 252 -27.67 11.83 17.40
C ASP A 252 -28.13 12.62 18.64
N LYS A 253 -29.29 13.28 18.50
CA LYS A 253 -29.92 14.06 19.58
C LYS A 253 -30.32 13.20 20.78
N HIS A 254 -30.69 11.94 20.56
CA HIS A 254 -31.08 11.04 21.63
C HIS A 254 -29.86 10.68 22.47
N ILE A 255 -28.76 10.25 21.85
CA ILE A 255 -27.51 9.94 22.56
C ILE A 255 -26.96 11.20 23.24
N ALA A 256 -26.95 12.34 22.54
CA ALA A 256 -26.47 13.60 23.08
C ALA A 256 -27.22 14.02 24.35
N SER A 257 -28.53 13.73 24.46
CA SER A 257 -29.32 14.03 25.66
C SER A 257 -28.86 13.29 26.92
N TYR A 258 -28.25 12.11 26.80
CA TYR A 258 -27.68 11.37 27.93
C TYR A 258 -26.25 11.83 28.26
N VAL A 259 -25.51 12.29 27.26
CA VAL A 259 -24.09 12.62 27.41
C VAL A 259 -23.89 14.05 27.91
N PHE A 260 -24.67 15.03 27.44
CA PHE A 260 -24.54 16.43 27.86
C PHE A 260 -24.63 16.68 29.38
N PRO A 261 -25.52 16.02 30.15
CA PRO A 261 -25.56 16.17 31.61
C PRO A 261 -24.28 15.73 32.31
N GLU A 262 -23.57 14.76 31.74
CA GLU A 262 -22.34 14.19 32.29
C GLU A 262 -21.08 14.93 31.81
N MET A 263 -21.20 15.79 30.80
CA MET A 263 -20.11 16.65 30.34
C MET A 263 -19.80 17.76 31.35
N LYS A 264 -18.56 17.79 31.83
CA LYS A 264 -18.04 18.81 32.75
C LYS A 264 -16.83 19.51 32.12
N GLU A 265 -16.58 20.76 32.49
CA GLU A 265 -15.44 21.54 31.99
C GLU A 265 -14.09 20.82 32.22
N GLU A 266 -13.97 20.09 33.33
CA GLU A 266 -12.80 19.27 33.65
C GLU A 266 -12.48 18.17 32.62
N HIS A 267 -13.47 17.71 31.85
CA HIS A 267 -13.27 16.69 30.82
C HIS A 267 -12.55 17.23 29.58
N PHE A 268 -12.58 18.55 29.37
CA PHE A 268 -12.08 19.17 28.14
C PHE A 268 -10.92 20.14 28.37
N GLN A 269 -10.51 20.36 29.61
CA GLN A 269 -9.46 21.34 29.91
C GLN A 269 -8.15 21.01 29.19
N GLY A 270 -7.61 22.02 28.50
CA GLY A 270 -6.35 21.89 27.76
C GLY A 270 -6.52 21.26 26.36
N LEU A 271 -7.74 20.86 26.02
CA LEU A 271 -8.10 20.48 24.65
C LEU A 271 -8.37 21.74 23.82
N LYS A 272 -8.01 21.68 22.54
CA LYS A 272 -8.30 22.79 21.63
C LYS A 272 -9.75 22.81 21.15
N THR A 273 -10.48 21.71 21.37
CA THR A 273 -11.92 21.59 21.14
C THR A 273 -12.76 22.05 22.34
N GLU A 274 -12.13 22.46 23.45
CA GLU A 274 -12.82 22.95 24.65
C GLU A 274 -13.88 24.02 24.34
N PRO A 275 -13.64 25.03 23.47
CA PRO A 275 -14.66 26.02 23.11
C PRO A 275 -15.86 25.41 22.36
N ILE A 276 -15.66 24.32 21.61
CA ILE A 276 -16.73 23.63 20.88
C ILE A 276 -17.60 22.87 21.87
N PHE A 277 -17.00 22.07 22.75
CA PHE A 277 -17.75 21.30 23.75
C PHE A 277 -18.50 22.20 24.74
N ALA A 278 -17.90 23.33 25.12
CA ALA A 278 -18.58 24.35 25.93
C ALA A 278 -19.78 24.94 25.20
N ALA A 279 -19.64 25.30 23.92
CA ALA A 279 -20.73 25.82 23.11
C ALA A 279 -21.86 24.79 22.90
N LEU A 280 -21.53 23.52 22.63
CA LEU A 280 -22.51 22.44 22.52
C LEU A 280 -23.29 22.23 23.82
N THR A 281 -22.60 22.26 24.96
CA THR A 281 -23.22 22.14 26.29
C THR A 281 -24.15 23.33 26.58
N GLU A 282 -23.76 24.55 26.18
CA GLU A 282 -24.58 25.74 26.32
C GLU A 282 -25.83 25.71 25.43
N CYS A 283 -25.69 25.29 24.17
CA CYS A 283 -26.81 25.08 23.24
C CYS A 283 -27.82 24.07 23.81
N SER A 284 -27.32 22.95 24.33
CA SER A 284 -28.15 21.91 24.98
C SER A 284 -28.92 22.46 26.19
N LYS A 285 -28.25 23.18 27.11
CA LYS A 285 -28.90 23.81 28.28
C LYS A 285 -29.98 24.82 27.90
N LYS A 286 -29.83 25.49 26.77
CA LYS A 286 -30.81 26.47 26.23
C LYS A 286 -31.90 25.82 25.37
N GLY A 287 -31.87 24.49 25.17
CA GLY A 287 -32.80 23.77 24.30
C GLY A 287 -32.68 24.16 22.83
N LYS A 288 -31.52 24.67 22.40
CA LYS A 288 -31.26 25.10 21.01
C LYS A 288 -30.42 24.06 20.29
N GLU A 289 -30.69 23.89 19.00
CA GLU A 289 -29.84 23.06 18.14
C GLU A 289 -28.51 23.77 17.86
N PRO A 290 -27.40 23.02 17.84
CA PRO A 290 -26.09 23.60 17.55
C PRO A 290 -25.98 24.02 16.08
N ASP A 291 -25.69 25.29 15.81
CA ASP A 291 -25.36 25.77 14.46
C ASP A 291 -23.88 25.56 14.17
N PHE A 292 -23.59 24.77 13.13
CA PHE A 292 -22.23 24.49 12.67
C PHE A 292 -21.43 25.76 12.31
N ASN A 293 -22.08 26.79 11.76
CA ASN A 293 -21.43 28.04 11.44
C ASN A 293 -21.03 28.82 12.70
N GLU A 294 -21.86 28.78 13.76
CA GLU A 294 -21.53 29.40 15.05
C GLU A 294 -20.39 28.64 15.75
N LEU A 295 -20.42 27.30 15.73
CA LEU A 295 -19.35 26.47 16.28
C LEU A 295 -18.01 26.71 15.56
N ARG A 296 -18.04 26.88 14.24
CA ARG A 296 -16.86 27.17 13.42
C ARG A 296 -16.23 28.53 13.73
N GLN A 297 -17.04 29.53 14.09
CA GLN A 297 -16.55 30.86 14.46
C GLN A 297 -15.89 30.89 15.84
N LYS A 298 -16.21 29.93 16.72
CA LYS A 298 -15.67 29.82 18.08
C LYS A 298 -14.31 29.12 18.18
N ILE A 299 -13.72 28.69 17.06
CA ILE A 299 -12.43 27.99 17.03
C ILE A 299 -11.38 28.70 16.18
N ASP A 300 -10.11 28.44 16.50
CA ASP A 300 -8.96 28.92 15.75
C ASP A 300 -9.12 28.61 14.24
N PRO A 301 -8.88 29.58 13.33
CA PRO A 301 -8.94 29.37 11.89
C PRO A 301 -8.15 28.15 11.40
N SER A 302 -7.03 27.81 12.05
CA SER A 302 -6.21 26.63 11.75
C SER A 302 -6.94 25.30 12.00
N LEU A 303 -7.96 25.28 12.87
CA LEU A 303 -8.72 24.11 13.28
C LEU A 303 -10.02 23.90 12.51
N GLN A 304 -10.46 24.89 11.74
CA GLN A 304 -11.74 24.83 11.01
C GLN A 304 -11.78 23.70 9.98
N SER A 305 -10.65 23.39 9.35
CA SER A 305 -10.52 22.28 8.40
C SER A 305 -10.69 20.92 9.09
N SER A 306 -10.20 20.78 10.32
CA SER A 306 -10.36 19.58 11.14
C SER A 306 -11.80 19.38 11.57
N LEU A 307 -12.51 20.45 11.97
CA LEU A 307 -13.93 20.39 12.32
C LEU A 307 -14.81 20.03 11.11
N ALA A 308 -14.55 20.63 9.95
CA ALA A 308 -15.26 20.28 8.71
C ALA A 308 -15.08 18.82 8.32
N LYS A 309 -13.87 18.27 8.49
CA LYS A 309 -13.61 16.84 8.26
C LYS A 309 -14.42 15.96 9.20
N VAL A 310 -14.54 16.31 10.48
CA VAL A 310 -15.35 15.51 11.44
C VAL A 310 -16.80 15.38 10.99
N VAL A 311 -17.39 16.44 10.44
CA VAL A 311 -18.78 16.44 9.97
C VAL A 311 -18.95 15.74 8.61
N LEU A 312 -17.89 15.67 7.80
CA LEU A 312 -17.91 15.07 6.46
C LEU A 312 -17.47 13.60 6.42
N LEU A 313 -17.03 13.01 7.54
CA LEU A 313 -16.59 11.62 7.59
C LEU A 313 -17.77 10.67 7.33
N GLU A 314 -17.58 9.73 6.40
CA GLU A 314 -18.58 8.74 6.03
C GLU A 314 -18.83 7.70 7.12
N LYS A 315 -20.06 7.19 7.13
CA LYS A 315 -20.66 6.35 8.16
C LYS A 315 -20.12 4.92 8.09
N GLU A 316 -19.45 4.45 9.13
CA GLU A 316 -19.11 3.02 9.24
C GLU A 316 -20.07 2.25 10.17
N GLN A 317 -20.55 2.83 11.28
CA GLN A 317 -21.48 2.17 12.23
C GLN A 317 -22.38 3.17 12.98
N ALA A 318 -23.59 2.76 13.36
CA ALA A 318 -24.48 3.54 14.23
C ALA A 318 -23.87 3.66 15.63
N ALA A 319 -23.76 4.88 16.14
CA ALA A 319 -23.18 5.13 17.45
C ALA A 319 -24.06 4.61 18.58
N THR A 320 -23.45 4.26 19.71
CA THR A 320 -24.16 3.87 20.94
C THR A 320 -23.91 4.87 22.07
N VAL A 321 -24.81 4.86 23.07
CA VAL A 321 -24.63 5.67 24.29
C VAL A 321 -23.34 5.26 25.03
N GLU A 322 -23.03 3.97 25.07
CA GLU A 322 -21.83 3.41 25.70
C GLU A 322 -20.56 3.94 25.03
N GLU A 323 -20.49 3.93 23.70
CA GLU A 323 -19.37 4.47 22.92
C GLU A 323 -19.13 5.97 23.18
N ALA A 324 -20.20 6.75 23.32
CA ALA A 324 -20.09 8.16 23.65
C ALA A 324 -19.48 8.40 25.04
N PHE A 325 -19.86 7.58 26.02
CA PHE A 325 -19.28 7.61 27.36
C PHE A 325 -17.83 7.13 27.41
N GLU A 326 -17.46 6.13 26.61
CA GLU A 326 -16.06 5.72 26.46
C GLU A 326 -15.20 6.86 25.92
N CYS A 327 -15.68 7.57 24.89
CA CYS A 327 -14.98 8.74 24.37
C CYS A 327 -14.84 9.84 25.43
N LEU A 328 -15.92 10.15 26.17
CA LEU A 328 -15.90 11.15 27.24
C LEU A 328 -14.91 10.78 28.37
N ASN A 329 -14.86 9.50 28.76
CA ASN A 329 -13.94 8.99 29.77
C ASN A 329 -12.47 9.06 29.29
N ALA A 330 -12.21 8.76 28.02
CA ALA A 330 -10.88 8.89 27.43
C ALA A 330 -10.39 10.35 27.46
N LEU A 331 -11.27 11.32 27.17
CA LEU A 331 -10.94 12.75 27.26
C LEU A 331 -10.69 13.19 28.70
N LYS A 332 -11.46 12.68 29.65
CA LYS A 332 -11.23 12.90 31.08
C LYS A 332 -9.86 12.39 31.53
N GLN A 333 -9.48 11.17 31.15
CA GLN A 333 -8.16 10.63 31.47
C GLN A 333 -7.04 11.48 30.86
N PHE A 334 -7.17 11.88 29.60
CA PHE A 334 -6.21 12.74 28.92
C PHE A 334 -6.07 14.11 29.60
N SER A 335 -7.17 14.74 30.02
CA SER A 335 -7.17 16.00 30.77
C SER A 335 -6.47 15.87 32.12
N LEU A 336 -6.69 14.76 32.84
CA LEU A 336 -6.05 14.49 34.13
C LEU A 336 -4.53 14.23 34.00
N GLU A 337 -4.10 13.57 32.94
CA GLU A 337 -2.68 13.29 32.67
C GLU A 337 -1.88 14.55 32.30
N ASN A 338 -2.50 15.50 31.59
CA ASN A 338 -1.86 16.75 31.17
C ASN A 338 -1.91 17.88 32.21
N ARG A 339 -2.46 17.63 33.41
CA ARG A 339 -2.46 18.57 34.56
C ARG A 339 -1.20 18.46 35.45
N LYS A 340 -0.25 17.56 35.16
CA LYS A 340 1.03 17.40 35.88
C LYS A 340 2.18 18.13 35.19
#